data_AF-A0A0C2GET3-F1
#
_entry.id   AF-A0A0C2GET3-F1
#
_cell.length_a   1.000
_cell.length_b   1.000
_cell.length_c   1.000
_cell.angle_alpha   90.00
_cell.angle_beta   90.00
_cell.angle_gamma   90.00
#
_symmetry.space_group_name_H-M   'P 1'
#
loop_
_entity.id
_entity.type
_entity.pdbx_description
1 polymer ?
#
loop_
_entity_poly.entity_id
_entity_poly.type
_entity_poly.pdbx_seq_one_letter_code
_entity_poly.pdbx_strand_id
1 'polypeptide(L)'
;MKEFINPKTGNVYSTGEQIKTRKSLLNTLRRLANASNPLQEFYEGEMAREMASEFQRYGGILTEADFASYRSLVIPSSDVIYTNLKNNRVICGPPPPSGSAVAQAILNVMDGYKYNMKKFDDVSLLYHHFIESSKFASVASRSKTSRQRGTFPNFRYAARSWLGDPAFVHNATDIARNITTKEWAEWVRHVDASG
;
A
#
# COMPACT_ATOMS: atom_id res chain seq x y z
N MET A 1 -21.59 -13.71 -14.67
CA MET A 1 -22.49 -12.56 -14.35
C MET A 1 -23.76 -12.95 -13.58
N LYS A 2 -24.37 -14.12 -13.82
CA LYS A 2 -25.62 -14.57 -13.15
C LYS A 2 -25.60 -14.51 -11.61
N GLU A 3 -24.45 -14.76 -10.99
CA GLU A 3 -24.27 -14.71 -9.53
C GLU A 3 -24.46 -13.30 -8.93
N PHE A 4 -24.51 -12.24 -9.75
CA PHE A 4 -24.73 -10.84 -9.34
C PHE A 4 -26.03 -10.24 -9.87
N ILE A 5 -26.86 -11.04 -10.55
CA ILE A 5 -28.16 -10.63 -11.07
C ILE A 5 -29.25 -11.17 -10.15
N ASN A 6 -30.20 -10.32 -9.79
CA ASN A 6 -31.38 -10.71 -9.04
C ASN A 6 -32.32 -11.51 -9.97
N PRO A 7 -32.58 -12.79 -9.68
CA PRO A 7 -33.37 -13.64 -10.57
C PRO A 7 -34.84 -13.24 -10.63
N LYS A 8 -35.34 -12.45 -9.67
CA LYS A 8 -36.72 -11.96 -9.66
C LYS A 8 -36.92 -10.77 -10.60
N THR A 9 -35.91 -9.92 -10.72
CA THR A 9 -36.01 -8.66 -11.47
C THR A 9 -35.26 -8.71 -12.80
N GLY A 10 -34.32 -9.65 -12.96
CA GLY A 10 -33.43 -9.71 -14.12
C GLY A 10 -32.32 -8.67 -14.14
N ASN A 11 -32.25 -7.80 -13.12
CA ASN A 11 -31.30 -6.69 -13.02
C ASN A 11 -30.23 -6.98 -11.95
N VAL A 12 -29.15 -6.18 -11.95
CA VAL A 12 -28.19 -6.18 -10.83
C VAL A 12 -28.92 -5.84 -9.53
N TYR A 13 -28.49 -6.44 -8.42
CA TYR A 13 -29.08 -6.19 -7.10
C TYR A 13 -29.06 -4.71 -6.72
N SER A 14 -30.17 -4.22 -6.17
CA SER A 14 -30.33 -2.84 -5.68
C SER A 14 -30.06 -2.71 -4.18
N THR A 15 -29.84 -1.48 -3.70
CA THR A 15 -29.73 -1.17 -2.27
C THR A 15 -30.91 -1.72 -1.49
N GLY A 16 -30.64 -2.41 -0.38
CA GLY A 16 -31.65 -3.04 0.47
C GLY A 16 -31.99 -4.49 0.08
N GLU A 17 -31.56 -4.96 -1.10
CA GLU A 17 -31.75 -6.36 -1.50
C GLU A 17 -30.66 -7.28 -0.95
N GLN A 18 -31.01 -8.54 -0.69
CA GLN A 18 -30.06 -9.56 -0.25
C GLN A 18 -29.57 -10.41 -1.43
N ILE A 19 -28.24 -10.46 -1.62
CA ILE A 19 -27.60 -11.30 -2.64
C ILE A 19 -27.57 -12.76 -2.14
N LYS A 20 -28.43 -13.61 -2.71
CA LYS A 20 -28.52 -15.05 -2.37
C LYS A 20 -28.04 -15.99 -3.49
N THR A 21 -27.66 -15.42 -4.63
CA THR A 21 -27.28 -16.16 -5.83
C THR A 21 -25.83 -16.61 -5.87
N ARG A 22 -24.97 -16.13 -4.95
CA ARG A 22 -23.52 -16.44 -4.87
C ARG A 22 -23.21 -17.88 -4.43
N LYS A 23 -23.86 -18.88 -5.02
CA LYS A 23 -23.77 -20.30 -4.64
C LYS A 23 -22.39 -20.87 -4.89
N SER A 24 -21.73 -20.43 -5.96
CA SER A 24 -20.38 -20.89 -6.30
C SER A 24 -19.37 -20.53 -5.20
N LEU A 25 -19.40 -19.29 -4.71
CA LEU A 25 -18.58 -18.85 -3.57
C LEU A 25 -18.91 -19.62 -2.30
N LEU A 26 -20.20 -19.83 -2.01
CA LEU A 26 -20.62 -20.60 -0.83
C LEU A 26 -20.07 -22.03 -0.86
N ASN A 27 -20.06 -22.67 -2.03
CA ASN A 27 -19.51 -24.00 -2.19
C ASN A 27 -17.98 -24.01 -2.01
N THR A 28 -17.26 -23.03 -2.57
CA THR A 28 -15.80 -22.88 -2.33
C THR A 28 -15.49 -22.75 -0.85
N LEU A 29 -16.20 -21.88 -0.12
CA LEU A 29 -15.99 -21.69 1.31
C LEU A 29 -16.32 -22.93 2.13
N ARG A 30 -17.40 -23.66 1.79
CA ARG A 30 -17.75 -24.93 2.44
C ARG A 30 -16.71 -26.00 2.19
N ARG A 31 -16.21 -26.10 0.97
CA ARG A 31 -15.16 -27.04 0.59
C ARG A 31 -13.89 -26.80 1.41
N LEU A 32 -13.47 -25.54 1.53
CA LEU A 32 -12.33 -25.18 2.39
C LEU A 32 -12.61 -25.46 3.87
N ALA A 33 -13.80 -25.13 4.38
CA ALA A 33 -14.14 -25.36 5.78
C ALA A 33 -14.20 -26.84 6.16
N ASN A 34 -14.60 -27.71 5.23
CA ASN A 34 -14.73 -29.15 5.47
C ASN A 34 -13.46 -29.94 5.11
N ALA A 35 -12.49 -29.32 4.45
CA ALA A 35 -11.24 -29.98 4.06
C ALA A 35 -10.38 -30.29 5.30
N SER A 36 -9.80 -31.49 5.35
CA SER A 36 -8.85 -31.85 6.42
C SER A 36 -7.59 -30.99 6.38
N ASN A 37 -7.18 -30.53 5.19
CA ASN A 37 -6.11 -29.57 4.99
C ASN A 37 -6.54 -28.47 3.98
N PRO A 38 -7.14 -27.36 4.46
CA PRO A 38 -7.66 -26.31 3.58
C PRO A 38 -6.59 -25.61 2.74
N LEU A 39 -5.36 -25.49 3.26
CA LEU A 39 -4.25 -24.87 2.54
C LEU A 39 -3.83 -25.72 1.35
N GLN A 40 -3.64 -27.02 1.59
CA GLN A 40 -3.32 -27.95 0.51
C GLN A 40 -4.45 -27.98 -0.53
N GLU A 41 -5.70 -28.03 -0.09
CA GLU A 41 -6.85 -28.02 -1.01
C GLU A 41 -6.85 -26.80 -1.95
N PHE A 42 -6.53 -25.62 -1.42
CA PHE A 42 -6.52 -24.36 -2.17
C PHE A 42 -5.31 -24.19 -3.09
N TYR A 43 -4.10 -24.54 -2.62
CA TYR A 43 -2.84 -24.23 -3.31
C TYR A 43 -2.24 -25.40 -4.11
N GLU A 44 -2.57 -26.64 -3.77
CA GLU A 44 -1.98 -27.85 -4.40
C GLU A 44 -3.04 -28.87 -4.83
N GLY A 45 -4.26 -28.76 -4.31
CA GLY A 45 -5.34 -29.72 -4.48
C GLY A 45 -6.13 -29.52 -5.77
N GLU A 46 -7.33 -30.09 -5.80
CA GLU A 46 -8.21 -29.98 -6.97
C GLU A 46 -8.70 -28.54 -7.18
N MET A 47 -8.83 -27.73 -6.14
CA MET A 47 -9.19 -26.31 -6.31
C MET A 47 -8.10 -25.53 -7.06
N ALA A 48 -6.82 -25.78 -6.78
CA ALA A 48 -5.70 -25.17 -7.51
C ALA A 48 -5.73 -25.53 -9.00
N ARG A 49 -6.02 -26.80 -9.31
CA ARG A 49 -6.18 -27.32 -10.68
C ARG A 49 -7.33 -26.67 -11.42
N GLU A 50 -8.49 -26.58 -10.78
CA GLU A 50 -9.68 -25.89 -11.33
C GLU A 50 -9.37 -24.42 -11.64
N MET A 51 -8.72 -23.70 -10.70
CA MET A 51 -8.35 -22.31 -10.89
C MET A 51 -7.35 -22.12 -12.03
N ALA A 52 -6.26 -22.90 -12.05
CA ALA A 52 -5.23 -22.81 -13.09
C ALA A 52 -5.81 -23.09 -14.49
N SER A 53 -6.64 -24.13 -14.63
CA SER A 53 -7.32 -24.46 -15.88
C SER A 53 -8.23 -23.34 -16.37
N GLU A 54 -9.02 -22.73 -15.47
CA GLU A 54 -9.89 -21.61 -15.82
C GLU A 54 -9.08 -20.37 -16.26
N PHE A 55 -7.98 -20.04 -15.55
CA PHE A 55 -7.10 -18.95 -15.97
C PHE A 55 -6.52 -19.20 -17.37
N GLN A 56 -5.94 -20.38 -17.61
CA GLN A 56 -5.34 -20.75 -18.90
C GLN A 56 -6.37 -20.73 -20.04
N ARG A 57 -7.60 -21.21 -19.77
CA ARG A 57 -8.70 -21.20 -20.74
C ARG A 57 -9.02 -19.80 -21.28
N TYR A 58 -8.81 -18.74 -20.50
CA TYR A 58 -9.01 -17.35 -20.92
C TYR A 58 -7.69 -16.61 -21.21
N GLY A 59 -6.58 -17.33 -21.43
CA GLY A 59 -5.29 -16.75 -21.79
C GLY A 59 -4.49 -16.17 -20.61
N GLY A 60 -4.86 -16.52 -19.37
CA GLY A 60 -4.08 -16.22 -18.17
C GLY A 60 -2.81 -17.07 -18.08
N ILE A 61 -1.83 -16.56 -17.34
CA ILE A 61 -0.50 -17.19 -17.19
C ILE A 61 -0.34 -18.03 -15.92
N LEU A 62 -1.32 -18.00 -15.02
CA LEU A 62 -1.23 -18.72 -13.75
C LEU A 62 -1.34 -20.24 -13.95
N THR A 63 -0.43 -20.96 -13.34
CA THR A 63 -0.31 -22.42 -13.39
C THR A 63 -0.44 -23.03 -12.00
N GLU A 64 -0.67 -24.35 -11.93
CA GLU A 64 -0.64 -25.08 -10.67
C GLU A 64 0.68 -24.90 -9.90
N ALA A 65 1.80 -24.78 -10.62
CA ALA A 65 3.11 -24.53 -10.03
C ALA A 65 3.21 -23.16 -9.35
N ASP A 66 2.53 -22.14 -9.88
CA ASP A 66 2.45 -20.81 -9.25
C ASP A 66 1.67 -20.87 -7.93
N PHE A 67 0.55 -21.63 -7.90
CA PHE A 67 -0.21 -21.85 -6.67
C PHE A 67 0.60 -22.64 -5.64
N ALA A 68 1.23 -23.74 -6.05
CA ALA A 68 2.01 -24.60 -5.16
C ALA A 68 3.28 -23.93 -4.61
N SER A 69 3.84 -22.95 -5.32
CA SER A 69 5.01 -22.19 -4.90
C SER A 69 4.67 -20.93 -4.09
N TYR A 70 3.41 -20.49 -4.05
CA TYR A 70 2.99 -19.31 -3.32
C TYR A 70 3.26 -19.45 -1.80
N ARG A 71 3.89 -18.44 -1.20
CA ARG A 71 4.12 -18.39 0.26
C ARG A 71 3.79 -17.00 0.80
N SER A 72 3.06 -16.96 1.91
CA SER A 72 2.86 -15.71 2.66
C SER A 72 4.13 -15.37 3.44
N LEU A 73 4.64 -14.16 3.27
CA LEU A 73 5.80 -13.67 4.01
C LEU A 73 5.35 -13.01 5.32
N VAL A 74 5.88 -13.51 6.45
CA VAL A 74 5.72 -12.88 7.76
C VAL A 74 6.89 -11.94 7.97
N ILE A 75 6.62 -10.64 8.03
CA ILE A 75 7.65 -9.63 8.28
C ILE A 75 8.00 -9.62 9.77
N PRO A 76 9.27 -9.84 10.15
CA PRO A 76 9.67 -9.79 11.55
C PRO A 76 9.58 -8.35 12.09
N SER A 77 9.33 -8.20 13.38
CA SER A 77 9.23 -6.89 14.02
C SER A 77 10.50 -6.04 13.89
N SER A 78 11.67 -6.67 13.67
CA SER A 78 12.94 -5.98 13.42
C SER A 78 12.95 -5.17 12.10
N ASP A 79 12.13 -5.57 11.14
CA ASP A 79 12.09 -4.95 9.81
C ASP A 79 10.98 -3.89 9.70
N VAL A 80 10.16 -3.76 10.74
CA VAL A 80 9.15 -2.70 10.86
C VAL A 80 9.86 -1.35 10.97
N ILE A 81 9.39 -0.38 10.18
CA ILE A 81 9.92 0.98 10.18
C ILE A 81 9.10 1.79 11.19
N TYR A 82 9.80 2.44 12.13
CA TYR A 82 9.22 3.26 13.19
C TYR A 82 9.60 4.73 12.99
N THR A 83 8.63 5.62 13.15
CA THR A 83 8.84 7.07 13.14
C THR A 83 8.31 7.68 14.43
N ASN A 84 9.21 8.37 15.15
CA ASN A 84 8.89 9.06 16.39
C ASN A 84 8.39 10.47 16.10
N LEU A 85 7.18 10.77 16.56
CA LEU A 85 6.53 12.08 16.51
C LEU A 85 6.63 12.77 17.88
N LYS A 86 6.23 14.04 17.96
CA LYS A 86 6.14 14.80 19.22
C LYS A 86 5.14 14.14 20.18
N ASN A 87 5.24 14.52 21.45
CA ASN A 87 4.38 14.04 22.55
C ASN A 87 4.41 12.52 22.73
N ASN A 88 5.59 11.90 22.54
CA ASN A 88 5.83 10.47 22.71
C ASN A 88 4.94 9.58 21.83
N ARG A 89 4.51 10.08 20.67
CA ARG A 89 3.74 9.30 19.70
C ARG A 89 4.68 8.59 18.74
N VAL A 90 4.32 7.37 18.36
CA VAL A 90 5.10 6.57 17.40
C VAL A 90 4.13 6.02 16.37
N ILE A 91 4.47 6.16 15.10
CA ILE A 91 3.82 5.47 14.00
C ILE A 91 4.76 4.40 13.46
N CYS A 92 4.22 3.28 13.02
CA CYS A 92 5.02 2.20 12.45
C CYS A 92 4.30 1.48 11.32
N GLY A 93 5.04 0.71 10.54
CA GLY A 93 4.48 -0.17 9.53
C GLY A 93 5.54 -1.03 8.83
N PRO A 94 5.11 -2.02 8.06
CA PRO A 94 6.02 -2.93 7.37
C PRO A 94 6.84 -2.18 6.31
N PRO A 95 7.96 -2.73 5.84
CA PRO A 95 8.73 -2.18 4.74
C PRO A 95 7.89 -2.15 3.44
N PRO A 96 8.43 -1.56 2.35
CA PRO A 96 7.85 -1.70 1.02
C PRO A 96 7.53 -3.17 0.67
N PRO A 97 6.52 -3.44 -0.16
CA PRO A 97 5.76 -2.52 -1.01
C PRO A 97 4.62 -1.76 -0.29
N SER A 98 4.52 -1.85 1.04
CA SER A 98 3.49 -1.14 1.79
C SER A 98 3.62 0.39 1.67
N GLY A 99 2.48 1.10 1.72
CA GLY A 99 2.45 2.56 1.73
C GLY A 99 2.84 3.19 3.08
N SER A 100 3.31 2.39 4.04
CA SER A 100 3.51 2.84 5.42
C SER A 100 4.56 3.94 5.53
N ALA A 101 5.72 3.78 4.89
CA ALA A 101 6.83 4.74 4.93
C ALA A 101 6.42 6.11 4.35
N VAL A 102 5.57 6.12 3.32
CA VAL A 102 5.04 7.35 2.73
C VAL A 102 4.12 8.08 3.72
N ALA A 103 3.20 7.36 4.36
CA ALA A 103 2.31 7.94 5.37
C ALA A 103 3.10 8.45 6.59
N GLN A 104 4.08 7.69 7.05
CA GLN A 104 4.99 8.06 8.12
C GLN A 104 5.78 9.33 7.78
N ALA A 105 6.34 9.42 6.57
CA ALA A 105 7.06 10.61 6.10
C ALA A 105 6.17 11.86 6.08
N ILE A 106 4.95 11.76 5.55
CA ILE A 106 3.97 12.87 5.54
C ILE A 106 3.68 13.32 6.97
N LEU A 107 3.36 12.39 7.86
CA LEU A 107 3.03 12.72 9.25
C LEU A 107 4.22 13.31 10.00
N ASN A 108 5.44 12.85 9.72
CA ASN A 108 6.66 13.42 10.31
C ASN A 108 6.92 14.86 9.84
N VAL A 109 6.65 15.17 8.58
CA VAL A 109 6.70 16.55 8.06
C VAL A 109 5.66 17.41 8.78
N MET A 110 4.41 16.94 8.83
CA MET A 110 3.28 17.64 9.45
C MET A 110 3.46 17.88 10.96
N ASP A 111 4.11 16.95 11.67
CA ASP A 111 4.40 17.05 13.11
C ASP A 111 5.32 18.24 13.45
N GLY A 112 6.01 18.81 12.45
CA GLY A 112 6.79 20.04 12.59
C GLY A 112 5.94 21.29 12.82
N TYR A 113 4.71 21.33 12.31
CA TYR A 113 3.85 22.50 12.29
C TYR A 113 2.85 22.54 13.46
N LYS A 114 2.34 23.73 13.77
CA LYS A 114 1.27 23.94 14.76
C LYS A 114 0.20 24.81 14.11
N TYR A 115 -1.06 24.41 14.22
CA TYR A 115 -2.20 25.10 13.63
C TYR A 115 -3.25 25.41 14.70
N ASN A 116 -3.88 26.57 14.62
CA ASN A 116 -5.08 26.89 15.37
C ASN A 116 -6.32 26.69 14.47
N MET A 117 -6.96 25.54 14.60
CA MET A 117 -8.11 25.10 13.79
C MET A 117 -9.37 25.97 13.88
N LYS A 118 -9.33 27.06 14.66
CA LYS A 118 -10.40 28.07 14.75
C LYS A 118 -10.26 29.17 13.70
N LYS A 119 -9.11 29.30 13.04
CA LYS A 119 -8.85 30.31 12.01
C LYS A 119 -8.85 29.67 10.63
N PHE A 120 -9.51 30.30 9.68
CA PHE A 120 -9.56 29.81 8.30
C PHE A 120 -8.16 29.74 7.65
N ASP A 121 -7.31 30.72 7.90
CA ASP A 121 -5.95 30.78 7.35
C ASP A 121 -5.10 29.59 7.80
N ASP A 122 -5.18 29.22 9.08
CA ASP A 122 -4.46 28.06 9.64
C ASP A 122 -4.97 26.74 9.05
N VAL A 123 -6.27 26.66 8.73
CA VAL A 123 -6.86 25.50 8.03
C VAL A 123 -6.35 25.43 6.59
N SER A 124 -6.27 26.56 5.88
CA SER A 124 -5.68 26.59 4.54
C SER A 124 -4.21 26.19 4.56
N LEU A 125 -3.43 26.67 5.52
CA LEU A 125 -2.02 26.28 5.71
C LEU A 125 -1.85 24.80 6.05
N LEU A 126 -2.77 24.22 6.83
CA LEU A 126 -2.79 22.79 7.09
C LEU A 126 -2.92 21.99 5.79
N TYR A 127 -3.89 22.33 4.95
CA TYR A 127 -4.08 21.64 3.67
C TYR A 127 -2.91 21.86 2.71
N HIS A 128 -2.36 23.07 2.67
CA HIS A 128 -1.18 23.38 1.87
C HIS A 128 0.01 22.49 2.26
N HIS A 129 0.43 22.50 3.54
CA HIS A 129 1.54 21.66 3.99
C HIS A 129 1.24 20.16 3.83
N PHE A 130 -0.02 19.73 3.99
CA PHE A 130 -0.41 18.35 3.72
C PHE A 130 -0.25 17.97 2.25
N ILE A 131 -0.64 18.86 1.33
CA ILE A 131 -0.49 18.66 -0.12
C ILE A 131 1.00 18.64 -0.49
N GLU A 132 1.80 19.58 0.00
CA GLU A 132 3.23 19.65 -0.31
C GLU A 132 3.98 18.45 0.26
N SER A 133 3.78 18.11 1.53
CA SER A 133 4.36 16.90 2.12
C SER A 133 3.95 15.63 1.36
N SER A 134 2.70 15.54 0.91
CA SER A 134 2.22 14.44 0.06
C SER A 134 2.92 14.40 -1.29
N LYS A 135 3.19 15.55 -1.92
CA LYS A 135 3.97 15.62 -3.17
C LYS A 135 5.40 15.13 -2.97
N PHE A 136 6.09 15.58 -1.92
CA PHE A 136 7.45 15.11 -1.61
C PHE A 136 7.50 13.60 -1.36
N ALA A 137 6.55 13.07 -0.57
CA ALA A 137 6.51 11.66 -0.22
C ALA A 137 6.02 10.76 -1.37
N SER A 138 5.04 11.21 -2.18
CA SER A 138 4.34 10.36 -3.15
C SER A 138 4.70 10.60 -4.62
N VAL A 139 4.94 11.85 -5.04
CA VAL A 139 4.81 12.24 -6.45
C VAL A 139 6.14 12.25 -7.20
N ALA A 140 6.22 11.38 -8.20
CA ALA A 140 7.20 11.27 -9.29
C ALA A 140 7.43 12.53 -10.13
N SER A 141 7.87 13.65 -9.58
CA SER A 141 8.43 14.71 -10.44
C SER A 141 9.86 14.31 -10.81
N ARG A 142 10.02 13.56 -11.92
CA ARG A 142 11.31 13.40 -12.61
C ARG A 142 11.76 14.75 -13.17
N SER A 143 12.22 15.64 -12.29
CA SER A 143 13.03 16.79 -12.69
C SER A 143 14.43 16.26 -13.01
N LYS A 144 14.72 16.01 -14.29
CA LYS A 144 16.07 15.68 -14.82
C LYS A 144 17.05 16.86 -14.72
N THR A 145 16.99 17.68 -13.67
CA THR A 145 17.76 18.93 -13.64
C THR A 145 18.52 19.12 -12.34
N SER A 146 19.84 19.17 -12.53
CA SER A 146 20.90 19.65 -11.65
C SER A 146 21.57 18.64 -10.71
N ARG A 147 22.83 18.38 -11.07
CA ARG A 147 23.87 17.66 -10.34
C ARG A 147 24.45 18.62 -9.30
N GLN A 148 23.88 18.66 -8.09
CA GLN A 148 24.52 19.31 -6.94
C GLN A 148 25.15 18.24 -6.05
N ARG A 149 26.43 18.41 -5.70
CA ARG A 149 27.16 17.56 -4.75
C ARG A 149 26.75 17.99 -3.34
N GLY A 150 25.97 17.16 -2.66
CA GLY A 150 25.60 17.30 -1.26
C GLY A 150 24.97 16.00 -0.76
N THR A 151 25.08 15.73 0.52
CA THR A 151 24.93 14.42 1.21
C THR A 151 23.55 13.74 1.11
N PHE A 152 22.60 14.31 0.38
CA PHE A 152 21.31 13.70 0.07
C PHE A 152 21.18 13.59 -1.45
N PRO A 153 20.88 12.40 -2.02
CA PRO A 153 20.67 12.30 -3.46
C PRO A 153 19.57 13.29 -3.87
N ASN A 154 19.66 13.84 -5.08
CA ASN A 154 18.81 14.91 -5.62
C ASN A 154 17.30 14.54 -5.66
N PHE A 155 16.65 14.39 -4.50
CA PHE A 155 15.26 13.95 -4.32
C PHE A 155 14.36 15.16 -4.12
N ARG A 156 14.15 15.97 -5.16
CA ARG A 156 13.28 17.15 -5.04
C ARG A 156 11.81 16.78 -4.82
N TYR A 157 11.35 15.63 -5.33
CA TYR A 157 10.03 15.03 -5.09
C TYR A 157 10.17 13.51 -5.33
N ALA A 158 9.16 12.70 -4.95
CA ALA A 158 8.97 11.30 -5.40
C ALA A 158 9.59 10.14 -4.62
N ALA A 159 9.65 10.18 -3.29
CA ALA A 159 10.22 9.06 -2.53
C ALA A 159 9.57 7.70 -2.87
N ARG A 160 8.24 7.67 -3.05
CA ARG A 160 7.48 6.45 -3.40
C ARG A 160 7.92 5.77 -4.70
N SER A 161 8.36 6.50 -5.73
CA SER A 161 8.69 5.92 -7.05
C SER A 161 9.85 4.94 -7.03
N TRP A 162 10.62 4.94 -5.94
CA TRP A 162 11.76 4.08 -5.70
C TRP A 162 11.46 2.97 -4.70
N LEU A 163 10.22 2.91 -4.18
CA LEU A 163 9.75 1.81 -3.36
C LEU A 163 9.26 0.68 -4.28
N GLY A 164 9.63 -0.54 -3.94
CA GLY A 164 9.19 -1.75 -4.61
C GLY A 164 9.25 -2.92 -3.64
N ASP A 165 8.98 -4.13 -4.13
CA ASP A 165 9.18 -5.33 -3.32
C ASP A 165 10.68 -5.49 -3.01
N PRO A 166 11.12 -5.53 -1.74
CA PRO A 166 12.52 -5.67 -1.34
C PRO A 166 13.20 -6.93 -1.89
N ALA A 167 12.44 -7.98 -2.21
CA ALA A 167 12.97 -9.18 -2.86
C ALA A 167 13.50 -8.89 -4.29
N PHE A 168 12.98 -7.84 -4.94
CA PHE A 168 13.33 -7.46 -6.31
C PHE A 168 14.02 -6.08 -6.40
N VAL A 169 13.81 -5.21 -5.40
CA VAL A 169 14.34 -3.85 -5.32
C VAL A 169 15.10 -3.69 -4.01
N HIS A 170 16.40 -4.02 -4.04
CA HIS A 170 17.22 -4.15 -2.83
C HIS A 170 17.34 -2.87 -1.99
N ASN A 171 17.27 -1.70 -2.62
CA ASN A 171 17.38 -0.41 -1.91
C ASN A 171 16.02 0.12 -1.38
N ALA A 172 14.90 -0.56 -1.65
CA ALA A 172 13.57 -0.06 -1.29
C ALA A 172 13.42 0.18 0.22
N THR A 173 13.90 -0.75 1.04
CA THR A 173 13.82 -0.65 2.51
C THR A 173 14.68 0.49 3.04
N ASP A 174 15.87 0.71 2.48
CA ASP A 174 16.75 1.79 2.94
C ASP A 174 16.20 3.16 2.54
N ILE A 175 15.61 3.28 1.35
CA ILE A 175 14.90 4.49 0.94
C ILE A 175 13.72 4.76 1.86
N ALA A 176 12.95 3.72 2.19
CA ALA A 176 11.83 3.82 3.12
C ALA A 176 12.27 4.28 4.51
N ARG A 177 13.39 3.76 5.05
CA ARG A 177 13.97 4.23 6.32
C ARG A 177 14.45 5.68 6.22
N ASN A 178 15.11 6.04 5.13
CA ASN A 178 15.66 7.38 4.93
C ASN A 178 14.56 8.46 4.90
N ILE A 179 13.46 8.22 4.19
CA ILE A 179 12.37 9.21 4.08
C ILE A 179 11.55 9.35 5.37
N THR A 180 11.66 8.38 6.28
CA THR A 180 11.00 8.43 7.60
C THR A 180 11.83 9.14 8.66
N THR A 181 13.07 9.53 8.37
CA THR A 181 13.95 10.22 9.32
C THR A 181 13.46 11.63 9.65
N LYS A 182 13.86 12.14 10.82
CA LYS A 182 13.55 13.53 11.22
C LYS A 182 14.29 14.54 10.34
N GLU A 183 15.52 14.21 9.98
CA GLU A 183 16.39 15.00 9.11
C GLU A 183 15.74 15.21 7.74
N TRP A 184 15.16 14.15 7.15
CA TRP A 184 14.41 14.27 5.90
C TRP A 184 13.17 15.16 6.06
N ALA A 185 12.41 14.98 7.14
CA ALA A 185 11.22 15.79 7.39
C ALA A 185 11.56 17.27 7.62
N GLU A 186 12.66 17.57 8.30
CA GLU A 186 13.17 18.93 8.47
C GLU A 186 13.59 19.53 7.13
N TRP A 187 14.31 18.77 6.30
CA TRP A 187 14.70 19.21 4.97
C TRP A 187 13.48 19.59 4.11
N VAL A 188 12.42 18.78 4.10
CA VAL A 188 11.18 19.09 3.37
C VAL A 188 10.57 20.41 3.86
N ARG A 189 10.48 20.62 5.17
CA ARG A 189 9.93 21.86 5.74
C ARG A 189 10.73 23.10 5.35
N HIS A 190 12.06 22.98 5.28
CA HIS A 190 12.93 24.09 4.86
C HIS A 190 12.78 24.42 3.38
N VAL A 191 12.64 23.41 2.52
CA VAL A 191 12.44 23.62 1.08
C VAL A 191 11.10 24.29 0.81
N ASP A 192 10.03 23.85 1.50
CA ASP A 192 8.69 24.42 1.38
C ASP A 192 8.64 25.90 1.81
N ALA A 193 9.34 26.26 2.89
CA ALA A 193 9.39 27.64 3.37
C ALA A 193 10.17 28.63 2.47
N SER A 194 10.88 28.12 1.45
CA SER A 194 11.75 28.92 0.56
C SER A 194 11.20 29.15 -0.84
N GLY A 195 10.05 28.56 -1.17
CA GLY A 195 9.35 28.70 -2.46
C GLY A 195 8.12 29.59 -2.36
#